data_AF-A0A924LWL0-F1
#
_entry.id   AF-A0A924LWL0-F1
#
_cell.length_a   1.000
_cell.length_b   1.000
_cell.length_c   1.000
_cell.angle_alpha   90.00
_cell.angle_beta   90.00
_cell.angle_gamma   90.00
#
_symmetry.space_group_name_H-M   'P 1'
#
loop_
_entity.id
_entity.type
_entity.pdbx_description
1 polymer ?
#
loop_
_entity_poly.entity_id
_entity_poly.type
_entity_poly.pdbx_seq_one_letter_code
_entity_poly.pdbx_strand_id
1 'polypeptide(L)'
;MTVITLDRTFDGARGAAFFDVDRTLVGGASGLTMVKPFQRRGLVTRRQTIRAGLAQLAYTARGADDQGIERTYVAVKELMKGWDVELMRRVISEELESRLHPTVVREALERVVMHHRQGQAVYAVSATMIDLIEPIAELLGLEGALGTEMEIVDGHFTGEVLKP
;
A
#
# COMPACT_ATOMS: atom_id res chain seq x y z
N MET A 1 -20.95 -14.38 4.57
CA MET A 1 -20.63 -13.47 5.69
C MET A 1 -19.49 -14.09 6.45
N THR A 2 -18.27 -13.89 5.95
CA THR A 2 -17.05 -14.39 6.61
C THR A 2 -16.54 -13.26 7.47
N VAL A 3 -16.87 -13.32 8.75
CA VAL A 3 -16.24 -12.47 9.76
C VAL A 3 -14.80 -13.00 9.89
N ILE A 4 -13.82 -12.23 9.44
CA ILE A 4 -12.43 -12.48 9.80
C ILE A 4 -12.30 -12.05 11.27
N THR A 5 -12.51 -13.01 12.17
CA THR A 5 -12.15 -12.85 13.57
C THR A 5 -10.62 -12.83 13.63
N LEU A 6 -10.03 -11.65 13.85
CA LEU A 6 -8.64 -11.56 14.30
C LEU A 6 -8.59 -12.08 15.74
N ASP A 7 -8.55 -13.40 15.92
CA ASP A 7 -8.25 -14.03 17.20
C ASP A 7 -6.72 -14.02 17.39
N ARG A 8 -6.18 -12.83 17.64
CA ARG A 8 -4.88 -12.68 18.29
C ARG A 8 -5.10 -11.87 19.55
N THR A 9 -5.36 -12.58 20.64
CA THR A 9 -5.23 -12.03 21.98
C THR A 9 -3.76 -11.70 22.24
N PHE A 10 -3.44 -10.40 22.28
CA PHE A 10 -2.11 -9.91 22.63
C PHE A 10 -1.97 -9.91 24.15
N ASP A 11 -1.79 -11.09 24.73
CA ASP A 11 -1.52 -11.25 26.15
C ASP A 11 -0.20 -10.53 26.50
N GLY A 12 -0.31 -9.36 27.15
CA GLY A 12 0.81 -8.60 27.71
C GLY A 12 1.21 -7.30 27.00
N ALA A 13 0.62 -6.94 25.85
CA ALA A 13 0.91 -5.67 25.19
C ALA A 13 0.24 -4.49 25.93
N ARG A 14 1.00 -3.42 26.24
CA ARG A 14 0.49 -2.22 26.95
C ARG A 14 -0.28 -1.25 26.04
N GLY A 15 -0.61 -1.65 24.82
CA GLY A 15 -1.27 -0.86 23.80
C GLY A 15 -0.71 -1.13 22.40
N ALA A 16 -1.18 -0.36 21.41
CA ALA A 16 -0.68 -0.42 20.03
C ALA A 16 -0.48 0.98 19.45
N ALA A 17 0.46 1.10 18.52
CA ALA A 17 0.73 2.30 17.75
C ALA A 17 0.47 2.05 16.26
N PHE A 18 -0.11 3.02 15.57
CA PHE A 18 -0.47 2.92 14.17
C PHE A 18 0.24 4.02 13.39
N PHE A 19 0.90 3.64 12.31
CA PHE A 19 1.65 4.55 11.47
C PHE A 19 1.13 4.48 10.04
N ASP A 20 0.88 5.65 9.47
CA ASP A 20 0.79 5.74 8.02
C ASP A 20 2.12 5.36 7.37
N VAL A 21 2.08 4.96 6.11
CA VAL A 21 3.26 4.51 5.37
C VAL A 21 3.80 5.64 4.51
N ASP A 22 3.00 6.07 3.54
CA ASP A 22 3.42 7.02 2.52
C ASP A 22 3.63 8.42 3.12
N ARG A 23 4.82 8.99 2.95
CA ARG A 23 5.28 10.25 3.57
C ARG A 23 5.36 10.22 5.11
N THR A 24 5.21 9.05 5.73
CA THR A 24 5.30 8.89 7.19
C THR A 24 6.43 7.92 7.54
N LEU A 25 6.28 6.62 7.30
CA LEU A 25 7.37 5.64 7.46
C LEU A 25 8.37 5.71 6.30
N VAL A 26 7.91 6.10 5.10
CA VAL A 26 8.72 6.25 3.90
C VAL A 26 8.56 7.64 3.30
N GLY A 27 9.64 8.26 2.82
CA GLY A 27 9.71 9.65 2.38
C GLY A 27 9.06 9.93 1.02
N GLY A 28 8.12 9.09 0.58
CA GLY A 28 7.48 9.19 -0.72
C GLY A 28 6.20 8.38 -0.80
N ALA A 29 5.69 8.18 -2.02
CA ALA A 29 4.56 7.31 -2.28
C ALA A 29 5.05 5.95 -2.79
N SER A 30 4.90 4.92 -1.96
CA SER A 30 5.28 3.53 -2.23
C SER A 30 4.70 3.01 -3.54
N GLY A 31 3.42 3.24 -3.82
CA GLY A 31 2.79 2.86 -5.09
C GLY A 31 3.45 3.47 -6.32
N LEU A 32 3.88 4.75 -6.24
CA LEU A 32 4.57 5.42 -7.36
C LEU A 32 5.96 4.84 -7.61
N THR A 33 6.65 4.41 -6.54
CA THR A 33 7.97 3.76 -6.62
C THR A 33 7.90 2.44 -7.41
N MET A 34 6.75 1.74 -7.37
CA MET A 34 6.54 0.47 -8.04
C MET A 34 6.04 0.57 -9.49
N VAL A 35 5.63 1.75 -9.96
CA VAL A 35 5.12 1.93 -11.34
C VAL A 35 6.12 1.47 -12.40
N LYS A 36 7.40 1.87 -12.29
CA LYS A 36 8.44 1.48 -13.26
C LYS A 36 8.71 -0.04 -13.25
N PRO A 37 8.90 -0.70 -12.10
CA PRO A 37 8.93 -2.16 -12.01
C PRO A 37 7.73 -2.85 -12.69
N PHE A 38 6.51 -2.43 -12.36
CA PHE A 38 5.29 -3.00 -12.95
C PHE A 38 5.23 -2.79 -14.46
N GLN A 39 5.67 -1.63 -14.97
CA GLN A 39 5.76 -1.39 -16.40
C GLN A 39 6.74 -2.33 -17.11
N ARG A 40 7.92 -2.57 -16.51
CA ARG A 40 8.95 -3.47 -17.08
C ARG A 40 8.48 -4.91 -17.16
N ARG A 41 7.54 -5.29 -16.28
CA ARG A 41 7.01 -6.65 -16.15
C ARG A 41 5.65 -6.82 -16.83
N GLY A 42 5.16 -5.80 -17.53
CA GLY A 42 3.93 -5.87 -18.33
C GLY A 42 2.62 -5.72 -17.54
N LEU A 43 2.69 -5.51 -16.23
CA LEU A 43 1.51 -5.26 -15.39
C LEU A 43 0.88 -3.89 -15.70
N VAL A 44 1.70 -2.91 -16.07
CA VAL A 44 1.22 -1.57 -16.47
C VAL A 44 1.76 -1.18 -17.83
N THR A 45 0.89 -0.74 -18.73
CA THR A 45 1.33 -0.18 -20.01
C THR A 45 1.78 1.27 -19.87
N ARG A 46 2.72 1.71 -20.73
CA ARG A 46 3.11 3.14 -20.81
C ARG A 46 1.91 4.05 -21.05
N ARG A 47 0.95 3.60 -21.88
CA ARG A 47 -0.28 4.34 -22.18
C ARG A 47 -1.13 4.55 -20.92
N GLN A 48 -1.30 3.51 -20.11
CA GLN A 48 -2.01 3.61 -18.83
C GLN A 48 -1.33 4.60 -17.87
N THR A 49 0.00 4.54 -17.74
CA THR A 49 0.73 5.47 -16.88
C THR A 49 0.65 6.93 -17.36
N ILE A 50 0.78 7.17 -18.67
CA ILE A 50 0.61 8.52 -19.23
C ILE A 50 -0.80 9.03 -18.95
N ARG A 51 -1.82 8.18 -19.18
CA ARG A 51 -3.22 8.53 -18.92
C ARG A 51 -3.46 8.87 -17.45
N ALA A 52 -2.90 8.07 -16.53
CA ALA A 52 -2.99 8.32 -15.09
C ALA A 52 -2.29 9.63 -14.71
N GLY A 53 -1.10 9.90 -15.25
CA GLY A 53 -0.38 11.17 -15.02
C GLY A 53 -1.16 12.40 -15.51
N LEU A 54 -1.77 12.32 -16.70
CA LEU A 54 -2.62 13.39 -17.23
C LEU A 54 -3.87 13.60 -16.37
N ALA A 55 -4.49 12.51 -15.88
CA ALA A 55 -5.64 12.59 -14.99
C ALA A 55 -5.27 13.26 -13.65
N GLN A 56 -4.11 12.92 -13.08
CA GLN A 56 -3.60 13.52 -11.85
C GLN A 56 -3.32 15.02 -12.02
N LEU A 57 -2.69 15.43 -13.14
CA LEU A 57 -2.45 16.86 -13.43
C LEU A 57 -3.76 17.64 -13.58
N ALA A 58 -4.73 17.05 -14.28
CA ALA A 58 -6.05 17.68 -14.45
C ALA A 58 -6.83 17.76 -13.12
N TYR A 59 -6.65 16.80 -12.21
CA TYR A 59 -7.21 16.84 -10.86
C TYR A 59 -6.58 17.96 -10.04
N THR A 60 -5.25 18.03 -9.98
CA THR A 60 -4.53 19.08 -9.24
C THR A 60 -4.86 20.48 -9.78
N ALA A 61 -5.04 20.64 -11.10
CA ALA A 61 -5.38 21.93 -11.71
C ALA A 61 -6.83 22.39 -11.44
N ARG A 62 -7.78 21.47 -11.22
CA ARG A 62 -9.19 21.80 -10.99
C ARG A 62 -9.55 22.01 -9.52
N GLY A 63 -8.65 21.70 -8.59
CA GLY A 63 -8.94 21.69 -7.16
C GLY A 63 -9.66 20.41 -6.74
N ALA A 64 -9.30 19.90 -5.56
CA ALA A 64 -9.85 18.67 -4.99
C ALA A 64 -11.30 18.90 -4.53
N ASP A 65 -12.27 18.56 -5.37
CA ASP A 65 -13.66 18.37 -4.97
C ASP A 65 -13.91 16.88 -4.65
N ASP A 66 -14.92 16.57 -3.83
CA ASP A 66 -15.23 15.21 -3.37
C ASP A 66 -15.44 14.26 -4.57
N GLN A 67 -16.03 14.77 -5.66
CA GLN A 67 -16.21 14.03 -6.92
C GLN A 67 -14.90 13.62 -7.60
N GLY A 68 -13.81 14.34 -7.34
CA GLY A 68 -12.51 14.04 -7.94
C GLY A 68 -11.76 12.91 -7.22
N ILE A 69 -12.00 12.73 -5.92
CA ILE A 69 -11.43 11.61 -5.15
C ILE A 69 -12.04 10.29 -5.63
N GLU A 70 -13.36 10.23 -5.76
CA GLU A 70 -14.08 9.04 -6.25
C GLU A 70 -13.63 8.66 -7.66
N ARG A 71 -13.48 9.63 -8.57
CA ARG A 71 -12.96 9.38 -9.93
C ARG A 71 -11.53 8.86 -9.95
N THR A 72 -10.68 9.37 -9.05
CA THR A 72 -9.29 8.91 -8.94
C THR A 72 -9.25 7.47 -8.43
N TYR A 73 -10.09 7.15 -7.45
CA TYR A 73 -10.23 5.81 -6.91
C TYR A 73 -10.71 4.81 -7.97
N VAL A 74 -11.74 5.17 -8.76
CA VAL A 74 -12.21 4.37 -9.89
C VAL A 74 -11.10 4.16 -10.94
N ALA A 75 -10.32 5.20 -11.25
CA ALA A 75 -9.24 5.09 -12.23
C ALA A 75 -8.11 4.15 -11.79
N VAL A 76 -7.76 4.14 -10.49
CA VAL A 76 -6.75 3.24 -9.93
C VAL A 76 -7.24 1.79 -9.92
N LYS A 77 -8.50 1.58 -9.54
CA LYS A 77 -9.17 0.28 -9.62
C LYS A 77 -9.16 -0.32 -11.01
N GLU A 78 -9.59 0.45 -12.00
CA GLU A 78 -9.61 0.03 -13.41
C GLU A 78 -8.20 -0.22 -13.97
N LEU A 79 -7.18 0.47 -13.44
CA LEU A 79 -5.80 0.23 -13.83
C LEU A 79 -5.32 -1.17 -13.43
N MET A 80 -5.74 -1.65 -12.26
CA MET A 80 -5.30 -2.92 -11.67
C MET A 80 -6.09 -4.13 -12.16
N LYS A 81 -7.24 -3.89 -12.81
CA LYS A 81 -8.09 -4.95 -13.34
C LYS A 81 -7.32 -5.87 -14.30
N GLY A 82 -7.40 -7.17 -14.04
CA GLY A 82 -6.77 -8.22 -14.83
C GLY A 82 -5.27 -8.40 -14.58
N TRP A 83 -4.68 -7.74 -13.57
CA TRP A 83 -3.31 -8.03 -13.18
C TRP A 83 -3.22 -9.42 -12.57
N ASP A 84 -2.19 -10.17 -12.97
CA ASP A 84 -1.77 -11.40 -12.30
C ASP A 84 -1.20 -11.04 -10.92
N VAL A 85 -1.87 -11.50 -9.87
CA VAL A 85 -1.53 -11.18 -8.48
C VAL A 85 -0.18 -11.77 -8.09
N GLU A 86 0.12 -12.98 -8.55
CA GLU A 86 1.37 -13.67 -8.22
C GLU A 86 2.56 -13.00 -8.89
N LEU A 87 2.40 -12.59 -10.15
CA LEU A 87 3.40 -11.77 -10.84
C LEU A 87 3.62 -10.44 -10.11
N MET A 88 2.55 -9.76 -9.70
CA MET A 88 2.67 -8.49 -8.97
C MET A 88 3.39 -8.67 -7.63
N ARG A 89 3.02 -9.67 -6.81
CA ARG A 89 3.68 -9.96 -5.52
C ARG A 89 5.16 -10.27 -5.72
N ARG A 90 5.49 -11.06 -6.75
CA ARG A 90 6.88 -11.34 -7.11
C ARG A 90 7.66 -10.08 -7.43
N VAL A 91 7.10 -9.19 -8.25
CA VAL A 91 7.75 -7.91 -8.60
C VAL A 91 7.94 -7.03 -7.37
N ILE A 92 6.98 -7.00 -6.45
CA ILE A 92 7.14 -6.32 -5.16
C ILE A 92 8.32 -6.93 -4.40
N SER A 93 8.32 -8.24 -4.17
CA SER A 93 9.40 -8.91 -3.41
C SER A 93 10.80 -8.69 -3.99
N GLU A 94 10.95 -8.67 -5.32
CA GLU A 94 12.23 -8.47 -6.00
C GLU A 94 12.77 -7.04 -5.92
N GLU A 95 11.89 -6.04 -5.90
CA GLU A 95 12.28 -4.63 -6.08
C GLU A 95 12.16 -3.81 -4.79
N LEU A 96 11.33 -4.25 -3.85
CA LEU A 96 10.90 -3.44 -2.71
C LEU A 96 12.08 -3.01 -1.85
N GLU A 97 12.88 -3.95 -1.34
CA GLU A 97 13.97 -3.64 -0.39
C GLU A 97 14.92 -2.57 -0.95
N SER A 98 15.42 -2.78 -2.17
CA SER A 98 16.36 -1.89 -2.84
C SER A 98 15.82 -0.46 -3.06
N ARG A 99 14.49 -0.33 -3.19
CA ARG A 99 13.81 0.93 -3.44
C ARG A 99 13.32 1.61 -2.16
N LEU A 100 12.97 0.82 -1.15
CA LEU A 100 12.40 1.27 0.11
C LEU A 100 13.49 1.83 1.02
N HIS A 101 14.60 1.11 1.18
CA HIS A 101 15.66 1.42 2.15
C HIS A 101 16.19 2.87 2.02
N PRO A 102 16.42 3.44 0.83
CA PRO A 102 16.87 4.84 0.70
C PRO A 102 15.82 5.87 1.11
N THR A 103 14.56 5.47 1.23
CA THR A 103 13.41 6.36 1.48
C THR A 103 12.90 6.28 2.91
N VAL A 104 13.35 5.34 3.72
CA VAL A 104 12.84 5.19 5.09
C VAL A 104 13.11 6.45 5.92
N VAL A 105 12.06 6.94 6.58
CA VAL A 105 12.13 8.13 7.42
C VAL A 105 12.68 7.72 8.78
N ARG A 106 13.92 8.11 9.05
CA ARG A 106 14.64 7.76 10.28
C ARG A 106 13.88 8.17 11.55
N GLU A 107 13.31 9.37 11.56
CA GLU A 107 12.55 9.89 12.70
C GLU A 107 11.28 9.07 12.96
N ALA A 108 10.70 8.44 11.92
CA ALA A 108 9.56 7.54 12.08
C ALA A 108 10.02 6.20 12.68
N LEU A 109 11.15 5.65 12.22
CA LEU A 109 11.75 4.44 12.82
C LEU A 109 12.12 4.63 14.30
N GLU A 110 12.62 5.80 14.68
CA GLU A 110 12.91 6.10 16.09
C GLU A 110 11.64 6.02 16.96
N ARG A 111 10.49 6.44 16.41
CA ARG A 111 9.19 6.30 17.09
C ARG A 111 8.72 4.85 17.17
N VAL A 112 8.89 4.08 16.09
CA VAL A 112 8.61 2.63 16.09
C VAL A 112 9.39 1.95 17.23
N VAL A 113 10.70 2.16 17.30
CA VAL A 113 11.57 1.60 18.35
C VAL A 113 11.14 2.07 19.74
N MET A 114 10.70 3.32 19.88
CA MET A 114 10.18 3.85 21.15
C MET A 114 8.93 3.09 21.60
N HIS A 115 7.97 2.84 20.71
CA HIS A 115 6.76 2.08 21.02
C HIS A 115 7.07 0.61 21.38
N HIS A 116 7.97 -0.04 20.62
CA HIS A 116 8.44 -1.38 20.96
C HIS A 116 9.07 -1.45 22.36
N ARG A 117 9.89 -0.45 22.74
CA ARG A 117 10.49 -0.36 24.09
C ARG A 117 9.45 -0.16 25.19
N GLN A 118 8.26 0.34 24.87
CA GLN A 118 7.15 0.46 25.80
C GLN A 118 6.27 -0.81 25.88
N GLY A 119 6.63 -1.86 25.15
CA GLY A 119 5.84 -3.09 25.05
C GLY A 119 4.55 -2.90 24.26
N GLN A 120 4.54 -1.99 23.29
CA GLN A 120 3.42 -1.76 22.40
C GLN A 120 3.69 -2.41 21.04
N ALA A 121 2.67 -3.04 20.47
CA ALA A 121 2.70 -3.49 19.08
C ALA A 121 2.59 -2.30 18.13
N VAL A 122 3.22 -2.38 16.97
CA VAL A 122 3.23 -1.33 15.96
C VAL A 122 2.69 -1.86 14.64
N TYR A 123 1.74 -1.13 14.05
CA TYR A 123 1.07 -1.51 12.81
C TYR A 123 1.20 -0.43 11.75
N ALA A 124 1.36 -0.84 10.50
CA ALA A 124 1.18 0.03 9.35
C ALA A 124 -0.32 0.17 9.03
N VAL A 125 -0.78 1.36 8.68
CA VAL A 125 -2.15 1.60 8.20
C VAL A 125 -2.08 2.51 6.98
N SER A 126 -2.56 2.05 5.82
CA SER A 126 -2.44 2.82 4.58
C SER A 126 -3.66 2.65 3.69
N ALA A 127 -3.93 3.67 2.87
CA ALA A 127 -4.89 3.58 1.78
C ALA A 127 -4.34 2.77 0.58
N THR A 128 -3.03 2.51 0.55
CA THR A 128 -2.39 1.67 -0.47
C THR A 128 -2.73 0.20 -0.26
N MET A 129 -2.65 -0.60 -1.32
CA MET A 129 -3.02 -2.02 -1.31
C MET A 129 -2.23 -2.85 -0.29
N ILE A 130 -2.91 -3.78 0.39
CA ILE A 130 -2.27 -4.60 1.42
C ILE A 130 -1.07 -5.41 0.88
N ASP A 131 -1.13 -5.92 -0.36
CA ASP A 131 -0.04 -6.70 -0.94
C ASP A 131 1.27 -5.91 -1.13
N LEU A 132 1.22 -4.58 -1.09
CA LEU A 132 2.41 -3.73 -1.10
C LEU A 132 2.80 -3.30 0.32
N ILE A 133 1.83 -3.07 1.20
CA ILE A 133 2.07 -2.51 2.52
C ILE A 133 2.51 -3.57 3.54
N GLU A 134 2.01 -4.79 3.44
CA GLU A 134 2.41 -5.89 4.32
C GLU A 134 3.91 -6.21 4.19
N PRO A 135 4.49 -6.36 2.98
CA PRO A 135 5.94 -6.50 2.83
C PRO A 135 6.75 -5.30 3.36
N ILE A 136 6.21 -4.08 3.28
CA ILE A 136 6.86 -2.89 3.88
C ILE A 136 6.87 -2.99 5.40
N ALA A 137 5.73 -3.36 6.00
CA ALA A 137 5.62 -3.55 7.44
C ALA A 137 6.59 -4.63 7.95
N GLU A 138 6.69 -5.75 7.23
CA GLU A 138 7.66 -6.82 7.53
C GLU A 138 9.11 -6.32 7.47
N LEU A 139 9.49 -5.61 6.39
CA LEU A 139 10.84 -5.04 6.24
C LEU A 139 11.20 -4.04 7.34
N LEU A 140 10.22 -3.32 7.88
CA LEU A 140 10.41 -2.34 8.96
C LEU A 140 10.28 -2.97 10.36
N GLY A 141 10.03 -4.28 10.44
CA GLY A 141 9.92 -5.02 11.71
C GLY A 141 8.65 -4.69 12.51
N LEU A 142 7.56 -4.37 11.81
CA LEU A 142 6.26 -4.11 12.44
C LEU A 142 5.48 -5.42 12.65
N GLU A 143 4.50 -5.39 13.55
CA GLU A 143 3.67 -6.54 13.91
C GLU A 143 2.59 -6.87 12.86
N GLY A 144 2.27 -5.92 11.98
CA GLY A 144 1.34 -6.15 10.88
C GLY A 144 0.97 -4.88 10.11
N ALA A 145 0.02 -5.05 9.19
CA ALA A 145 -0.44 -3.99 8.29
C ALA A 145 -1.95 -4.02 8.09
N LEU A 146 -2.51 -2.84 7.85
CA LEU A 146 -3.85 -2.63 7.33
C LEU A 146 -3.72 -1.82 6.03
N GLY A 147 -4.32 -2.33 4.97
CA GLY A 147 -4.24 -1.77 3.63
C GLY A 147 -5.55 -1.98 2.87
N THR A 148 -5.66 -1.38 1.69
CA THR A 148 -6.80 -1.63 0.81
C THR A 148 -6.73 -3.06 0.27
N GLU A 149 -7.77 -3.86 0.53
CA GLU A 149 -7.89 -5.21 -0.03
C GLU A 149 -8.60 -5.18 -1.37
N MET A 150 -7.96 -5.73 -2.39
CA MET A 150 -8.54 -5.87 -3.73
C MET A 150 -9.18 -7.25 -3.88
N GLU A 151 -10.32 -7.32 -4.55
CA GLU A 151 -10.95 -8.60 -4.87
C GLU A 151 -10.11 -9.37 -5.91
N ILE A 152 -9.92 -10.67 -5.66
CA ILE A 152 -9.15 -11.58 -6.49
C ILE A 152 -10.05 -12.73 -6.95
N VAL A 153 -10.10 -12.96 -8.26
CA VAL A 153 -10.81 -14.08 -8.88
C VAL A 153 -9.88 -14.75 -9.88
N ASP A 154 -9.76 -16.08 -9.82
CA ASP A 154 -8.89 -16.88 -10.70
C ASP A 154 -7.43 -16.36 -10.76
N GLY A 155 -6.91 -15.88 -9.63
CA GLY A 155 -5.54 -15.35 -9.53
C GLY A 155 -5.33 -13.94 -10.08
N HIS A 156 -6.41 -13.23 -10.46
CA HIS A 156 -6.35 -11.89 -11.03
C HIS A 156 -7.17 -10.88 -10.24
N PHE A 157 -6.71 -9.63 -10.18
CA PHE A 157 -7.51 -8.55 -9.60
C PHE A 157 -8.75 -8.26 -10.47
N THR A 158 -9.92 -8.16 -9.84
CA THR A 158 -11.17 -7.83 -10.56
C THR A 158 -11.30 -6.33 -10.86
N GLY A 159 -10.49 -5.52 -10.16
CA GLY A 159 -10.61 -4.07 -10.11
C GLY A 159 -11.51 -3.59 -8.97
N GLU A 160 -12.16 -4.49 -8.23
CA GLU A 160 -12.97 -4.10 -7.06
C GLU A 160 -12.18 -4.14 -5.76
N VAL A 161 -12.67 -3.36 -4.79
CA VAL A 161 -12.14 -3.36 -3.42
C VAL A 161 -13.09 -4.15 -2.56
N LEU A 162 -12.54 -5.05 -1.74
CA LEU A 162 -13.31 -5.79 -0.76
C LEU A 162 -13.86 -4.79 0.26
N LYS A 163 -15.19 -4.67 0.29
CA LYS A 163 -15.88 -3.89 1.31
C LYS A 163 -16.06 -4.77 2.56
N PRO A 164 -15.80 -4.25 3.77
CA PRO A 164 -16.04 -4.98 5.00
C PRO A 164 -17.52 -5.32 5.20
#